data_AF-A0A9N9JU80-F1
#
_entry.id   AF-A0A9N9JU80-F1
#
_cell.length_a   1.000
_cell.length_b   1.000
_cell.length_c   1.000
_cell.angle_alpha   90.00
_cell.angle_beta   90.00
_cell.angle_gamma   90.00
#
_symmetry.space_group_name_H-M   'P 1'
#
loop_
_entity.id
_entity.type
_entity.pdbx_description
1 polymer ?
#
loop_
_entity_poly.entity_id
_entity_poly.type
_entity_poly.pdbx_seq_one_letter_code
_entity_poly.pdbx_strand_id
1 'polypeptide(L)'
;SLNEIKELSSVQDNSTLSQEVDAKIWNFKAWRTLYVASAYAVLNKDWEAISLLGRAREYNSQARSALSQVTAPDKDDVLVVTLKEVEELENIIRSYRCKARATWHLRHSGSDDSDVTKKLGELTIDEKSKPDAKEIKDEESPLIERLNQYPSNLTMNNPQLVNFPPEFTPIPAKPLFFDIAFNHVDFPSSLSQRAGRKQDGSGRFGGFFGSLWGAKK
;
A
#
# COMPACT_ATOMS: atom_id res chain seq x y z
N SER A 1 20.37 -14.32 -40.80
CA SER A 1 19.24 -14.46 -39.85
C SER A 1 19.10 -15.91 -39.39
N LEU A 2 18.57 -16.21 -38.19
CA LEU A 2 18.35 -17.61 -37.76
C LEU A 2 17.44 -18.39 -38.73
N ASN A 3 16.51 -17.71 -39.40
CA ASN A 3 15.69 -18.33 -40.45
C ASN A 3 16.53 -18.78 -41.65
N GLU A 4 17.54 -18.00 -42.05
CA GLU A 4 18.46 -18.35 -43.15
C GLU A 4 19.38 -19.50 -42.75
N ILE A 5 19.79 -19.57 -41.48
CA ILE A 5 20.61 -20.68 -40.95
C ILE A 5 19.83 -22.00 -41.02
N LYS A 6 18.52 -21.96 -40.77
CA LYS A 6 17.64 -23.13 -40.90
C LYS A 6 17.54 -23.66 -42.34
N GLU A 7 17.78 -22.82 -43.34
CA GLU A 7 17.72 -23.21 -44.76
C GLU A 7 18.99 -23.94 -45.26
N LEU A 8 20.06 -23.95 -44.46
CA LEU A 8 21.31 -24.64 -44.82
C LEU A 8 21.11 -26.16 -44.76
N SER A 9 21.52 -26.88 -45.82
CA SER A 9 21.44 -28.35 -45.89
C SER A 9 22.06 -29.02 -44.67
N SER A 10 23.24 -28.56 -44.24
CA SER A 10 23.94 -29.10 -43.06
C SER A 10 23.14 -29.00 -41.75
N VAL A 11 22.24 -28.03 -41.65
CA VAL A 11 21.36 -27.84 -40.48
C VAL A 11 20.11 -28.71 -40.61
N GLN A 12 19.57 -28.87 -41.82
CA GLN A 12 18.41 -29.72 -42.07
C GLN A 12 18.74 -31.21 -41.93
N ASP A 13 19.94 -31.61 -42.33
CA ASP A 13 20.43 -32.98 -42.20
C ASP A 13 20.65 -33.39 -40.74
N ASN A 14 20.84 -32.41 -39.84
CA ASN A 14 21.01 -32.63 -38.41
C ASN A 14 19.73 -32.28 -37.63
N SER A 15 18.96 -33.31 -37.28
CA SER A 15 17.69 -33.16 -36.54
C SER A 15 17.83 -32.41 -35.22
N THR A 16 18.89 -32.63 -34.44
CA THR A 16 19.06 -31.95 -33.14
C THR A 16 19.34 -30.46 -33.34
N LEU A 17 20.24 -30.13 -34.26
CA LEU A 17 20.58 -28.75 -34.59
C LEU A 17 19.39 -27.99 -35.17
N SER A 18 18.59 -28.62 -36.04
CA SER A 18 17.37 -28.02 -36.57
C SER A 18 16.36 -27.68 -35.46
N GLN A 19 16.18 -28.56 -34.47
CA GLN A 19 15.28 -28.32 -33.34
C GLN A 19 15.78 -27.21 -32.42
N GLU A 20 17.09 -27.13 -32.18
CA GLU A 20 17.70 -26.04 -31.42
C GLU A 20 17.50 -24.68 -32.11
N VAL A 21 17.76 -24.62 -33.41
CA VAL A 21 17.56 -23.40 -34.21
C VAL A 21 16.08 -22.98 -34.16
N ASP A 22 15.15 -23.93 -34.22
CA ASP A 22 13.72 -23.66 -34.10
C ASP A 22 13.35 -23.10 -32.72
N ALA A 23 13.85 -23.69 -31.62
CA ALA A 23 13.64 -23.16 -30.28
C ALA A 23 14.16 -21.73 -30.13
N LYS A 24 15.36 -21.45 -30.68
CA LYS A 24 15.97 -20.10 -30.70
C LYS A 24 15.11 -19.11 -31.48
N ILE A 25 14.66 -19.48 -32.68
CA ILE A 25 13.81 -18.62 -33.51
C ILE A 25 12.54 -18.21 -32.76
N TRP A 26 11.86 -19.16 -32.11
CA TRP A 26 10.63 -18.87 -31.37
C TRP A 26 10.90 -18.01 -30.13
N ASN A 27 11.96 -18.29 -29.37
CA ASN A 27 12.32 -17.51 -28.19
C ASN A 27 12.64 -16.05 -28.54
N PHE A 28 13.50 -15.81 -29.54
CA PHE A 28 13.83 -14.44 -29.96
C PHE A 28 12.64 -13.71 -30.59
N LYS A 29 11.75 -14.42 -31.29
CA LYS A 29 10.47 -13.84 -31.75
C LYS A 29 9.63 -13.37 -30.58
N ALA A 30 9.50 -14.17 -29.51
CA ALA A 30 8.74 -13.82 -28.32
C ALA A 30 9.32 -12.57 -27.63
N TRP A 31 10.64 -12.54 -27.38
CA TRP A 31 11.34 -11.37 -26.82
C TRP A 31 11.13 -10.11 -27.65
N ARG A 32 11.31 -10.21 -28.98
CA ARG A 32 11.11 -9.06 -29.88
C ARG A 32 9.67 -8.54 -29.80
N THR A 33 8.67 -9.43 -29.82
CA THR A 33 7.26 -9.01 -29.69
C THR A 33 6.96 -8.38 -28.34
N LEU A 34 7.60 -8.82 -27.26
CA LEU A 34 7.46 -8.21 -25.94
C LEU A 34 7.99 -6.78 -25.93
N TYR A 35 9.17 -6.52 -26.49
CA TYR A 35 9.73 -5.17 -26.56
C TYR A 35 8.86 -4.25 -27.41
N VAL A 36 8.35 -4.73 -28.54
CA VAL A 36 7.38 -3.97 -29.35
C VAL A 36 6.13 -3.67 -28.52
N ALA A 37 5.55 -4.66 -27.83
CA ALA A 37 4.39 -4.44 -26.97
C ALA A 37 4.65 -3.41 -25.85
N SER A 38 5.86 -3.42 -25.27
CA SER A 38 6.25 -2.44 -24.26
C SER A 38 6.30 -1.01 -24.81
N ALA A 39 6.77 -0.83 -26.05
CA ALA A 39 6.75 0.46 -26.71
C ALA A 39 5.31 0.95 -26.97
N TYR A 40 4.40 0.07 -27.38
CA TYR A 40 2.97 0.40 -27.53
C TYR A 40 2.31 0.77 -26.20
N ALA A 41 2.68 0.08 -25.11
CA ALA A 41 2.19 0.42 -23.77
C ALA A 41 2.64 1.83 -23.33
N VAL A 42 3.87 2.24 -23.65
CA VAL A 42 4.37 3.60 -23.39
C VAL A 42 3.61 4.65 -24.21
N LEU A 43 3.17 4.30 -25.43
CA LEU A 43 2.35 5.15 -26.30
C LEU A 43 0.86 5.17 -25.92
N ASN A 44 0.46 4.62 -24.77
CA ASN A 44 -0.93 4.48 -24.31
C ASN A 44 -1.84 3.68 -25.26
N LYS A 45 -1.25 2.87 -26.15
CA LYS A 45 -1.97 1.94 -27.04
C LYS A 45 -2.16 0.60 -26.35
N ASP A 46 -2.98 0.61 -25.29
CA ASP A 46 -3.10 -0.51 -24.37
C ASP A 46 -3.65 -1.78 -25.05
N TRP A 47 -4.60 -1.66 -25.99
CA TRP A 47 -5.21 -2.82 -26.64
C TRP A 47 -4.26 -3.50 -27.63
N GLU A 48 -3.51 -2.72 -28.40
CA GLU A 48 -2.45 -3.21 -29.27
C GLU A 48 -1.34 -3.85 -28.45
N ALA A 49 -0.96 -3.25 -27.32
CA ALA A 49 0.01 -3.83 -26.41
C ALA A 49 -0.47 -5.18 -25.84
N ILE A 50 -1.73 -5.27 -25.38
CA ILE A 50 -2.31 -6.51 -24.86
C ILE A 50 -2.36 -7.60 -25.94
N SER A 51 -2.71 -7.23 -27.18
CA SER A 51 -2.76 -8.15 -28.32
C SER A 51 -1.37 -8.67 -28.69
N LEU A 52 -0.35 -7.79 -28.74
CA LEU A 52 1.04 -8.16 -28.97
C LEU A 52 1.60 -9.04 -27.84
N LEU A 53 1.23 -8.80 -26.58
CA LEU A 53 1.58 -9.66 -25.44
C LEU A 53 0.91 -11.03 -25.52
N GLY A 54 -0.31 -11.10 -26.06
CA GLY A 54 -0.98 -12.36 -26.39
C GLY A 54 -0.18 -13.18 -27.40
N ARG A 55 0.27 -12.52 -28.48
CA ARG A 55 1.12 -13.15 -29.50
C ARG A 55 2.50 -13.55 -28.98
N ALA A 56 3.12 -12.74 -28.12
CA ALA A 56 4.38 -13.08 -27.47
C ALA A 56 4.25 -14.36 -26.64
N ARG A 57 3.12 -14.55 -25.94
CA ARG A 57 2.82 -15.77 -25.19
C ARG A 57 2.71 -17.00 -26.09
N GLU A 58 2.05 -16.88 -27.24
CA GLU A 58 1.94 -17.97 -28.22
C GLU A 58 3.32 -18.39 -28.73
N TYR A 59 4.20 -17.42 -29.07
CA TYR A 59 5.58 -17.70 -29.45
C TYR A 59 6.39 -18.34 -28.32
N ASN A 60 6.19 -17.91 -27.09
CA ASN A 60 6.86 -18.53 -25.94
C ASN A 60 6.40 -19.98 -25.71
N SER A 61 5.12 -20.27 -25.92
CA SER A 61 4.58 -21.64 -25.89
C SER A 61 5.18 -22.53 -26.98
N GLN A 62 5.33 -21.98 -28.20
CA GLN A 62 5.99 -22.68 -29.31
C GLN A 62 7.48 -22.92 -29.02
N ALA A 63 8.18 -21.95 -28.41
CA ALA A 63 9.56 -22.11 -27.96
C ALA A 63 9.68 -23.23 -26.92
N ARG A 64 8.78 -23.28 -25.93
CA ARG A 64 8.73 -24.36 -24.94
C ARG A 64 8.53 -25.74 -25.57
N SER A 65 7.61 -25.83 -26.54
CA SER A 65 7.37 -27.08 -27.27
C SER A 65 8.58 -27.50 -28.10
N ALA A 66 9.21 -26.58 -28.82
CA ALA A 66 10.40 -26.87 -29.62
C ALA A 66 11.58 -27.33 -28.73
N LEU A 67 11.77 -26.66 -27.59
CA LEU A 67 12.83 -27.00 -26.64
C LEU A 67 12.63 -28.39 -26.01
N SER A 68 11.38 -28.82 -25.81
CA SER A 68 11.09 -30.16 -25.26
C SER A 68 11.48 -31.32 -26.19
N GLN A 69 11.66 -31.04 -27.49
CA GLN A 69 12.10 -32.05 -28.47
C GLN A 69 13.62 -32.19 -28.53
N VAL A 70 14.37 -31.18 -28.06
CA VAL A 70 15.83 -31.17 -28.08
C VAL A 70 16.38 -32.21 -27.11
N THR A 71 16.96 -33.28 -27.66
CA THR A 71 17.40 -34.45 -26.87
C THR A 71 18.85 -34.34 -26.38
N ALA A 72 19.71 -33.64 -27.13
CA ALA A 72 21.13 -33.46 -26.81
C ALA A 72 21.58 -32.06 -27.22
N PRO A 73 21.46 -31.06 -26.33
CA PRO A 73 21.88 -29.70 -26.63
C PRO A 73 23.40 -29.62 -26.79
N ASP A 74 23.86 -28.86 -27.79
CA ASP A 74 25.27 -28.53 -27.93
C ASP A 74 25.78 -27.74 -26.71
N LYS A 75 26.87 -28.20 -26.10
CA LYS A 75 27.44 -27.62 -24.88
C LYS A 75 28.30 -26.39 -25.17
N ASP A 76 28.82 -26.28 -26.39
CA ASP A 76 29.71 -25.20 -26.80
C ASP A 76 28.95 -24.05 -27.48
N ASP A 77 27.61 -24.16 -27.55
CA ASP A 77 26.76 -23.13 -28.11
C ASP A 77 26.70 -21.89 -27.22
N VAL A 78 27.01 -20.73 -27.82
CA VAL A 78 27.03 -19.44 -27.13
C VAL A 78 25.61 -18.88 -26.94
N LEU A 79 24.66 -19.32 -27.77
CA LEU A 79 23.28 -18.82 -27.77
C LEU A 79 22.29 -19.88 -27.28
N VAL A 80 22.65 -20.58 -26.20
CA VAL A 80 21.79 -21.57 -25.56
C VAL A 80 20.52 -20.90 -25.04
N VAL A 81 19.38 -21.47 -25.40
CA VAL A 81 18.08 -21.11 -24.81
C VAL A 81 17.73 -22.18 -23.79
N THR A 82 17.59 -21.77 -22.53
CA THR A 82 17.25 -22.71 -21.46
C THR A 82 15.76 -22.73 -21.15
N LEU A 83 15.28 -23.83 -20.58
CA LEU A 83 13.88 -23.93 -20.14
C LEU A 83 13.56 -22.90 -19.05
N LYS A 84 14.55 -22.56 -18.22
CA LYS A 84 14.42 -21.52 -17.19
C LYS A 84 14.16 -20.14 -17.81
N GLU A 85 14.90 -19.77 -18.86
CA GLU A 85 14.70 -18.49 -19.55
C GLU A 85 13.32 -18.39 -20.19
N VAL A 86 12.81 -19.48 -20.77
CA VAL A 86 11.46 -19.54 -21.36
C VAL A 86 10.39 -19.37 -20.28
N GLU A 87 10.59 -19.95 -19.09
CA GLU A 87 9.70 -19.78 -17.93
C GLU A 87 9.75 -18.38 -17.34
N GLU A 88 10.94 -17.80 -17.23
CA GLU A 88 11.13 -16.40 -16.84
C GLU A 88 10.41 -15.46 -17.81
N LEU A 89 10.57 -15.67 -19.11
CA LEU A 89 9.88 -14.90 -20.14
C LEU A 89 8.35 -15.03 -20.03
N GLU A 90 7.82 -16.23 -19.72
CA GLU A 90 6.38 -16.41 -19.49
C GLU A 90 5.87 -15.55 -18.33
N ASN A 91 6.61 -15.54 -17.22
CA ASN A 91 6.27 -14.74 -16.06
C ASN A 91 6.32 -13.23 -16.36
N ILE A 92 7.32 -12.79 -17.13
CA ILE A 92 7.44 -11.39 -17.58
C ILE A 92 6.24 -11.03 -18.47
N ILE A 93 5.92 -11.85 -19.49
CA ILE A 93 4.76 -11.62 -20.37
C ILE A 93 3.47 -11.51 -19.55
N ARG A 94 3.27 -12.39 -18.56
CA ARG A 94 2.12 -12.37 -17.68
C ARG A 94 2.05 -11.07 -16.88
N SER A 95 3.15 -10.64 -16.28
CA SER A 95 3.26 -9.39 -15.53
C SER A 95 2.90 -8.17 -16.38
N TYR A 96 3.51 -8.07 -17.57
CA TYR A 96 3.23 -6.97 -18.51
C TYR A 96 1.78 -6.94 -18.95
N ARG A 97 1.17 -8.12 -19.19
CA ARG A 97 -0.23 -8.20 -19.59
C ARG A 97 -1.18 -7.78 -18.46
N CYS A 98 -0.89 -8.17 -17.23
CA CYS A 98 -1.65 -7.71 -16.06
C CYS A 98 -1.52 -6.20 -15.90
N LYS A 99 -0.31 -5.65 -16.03
CA LYS A 99 -0.06 -4.20 -15.98
C LYS A 99 -0.83 -3.46 -17.07
N ALA A 100 -0.72 -3.89 -18.32
CA ALA A 100 -1.40 -3.25 -19.46
C ALA A 100 -2.94 -3.29 -19.35
N ARG A 101 -3.49 -4.39 -18.80
CA ARG A 101 -4.93 -4.48 -18.51
C ARG A 101 -5.34 -3.54 -17.39
N ALA A 102 -4.58 -3.49 -16.30
CA ALA A 102 -4.86 -2.59 -15.19
C ALA A 102 -4.80 -1.13 -15.63
N THR A 103 -3.81 -0.75 -16.44
CA THR A 103 -3.71 0.63 -16.98
C THR A 103 -4.87 0.94 -17.92
N TRP A 104 -5.30 -0.01 -18.75
CA TRP A 104 -6.48 0.15 -19.58
C TRP A 104 -7.73 0.39 -18.74
N HIS A 105 -7.97 -0.46 -17.73
CA HIS A 105 -9.10 -0.31 -16.82
C HIS A 105 -9.05 1.04 -16.09
N LEU A 106 -7.91 1.46 -15.53
CA LEU A 106 -7.79 2.76 -14.85
C LEU A 106 -8.10 3.95 -15.77
N ARG A 107 -7.71 3.88 -17.04
CA ARG A 107 -8.02 4.93 -18.03
C ARG A 107 -9.47 4.96 -18.45
N HIS A 108 -10.12 3.79 -18.54
CA HIS A 108 -11.50 3.68 -19.03
C HIS A 108 -12.54 3.67 -17.92
N SER A 109 -12.18 3.32 -16.68
CA SER A 109 -13.06 3.38 -15.50
C SER A 109 -13.58 4.80 -15.29
N GLY A 110 -12.76 5.82 -15.50
CA GLY A 110 -13.18 7.22 -15.35
C GLY A 110 -14.24 7.72 -16.36
N SER A 111 -14.52 6.96 -17.43
CA SER A 111 -15.53 7.33 -18.45
C SER A 111 -16.90 6.69 -18.18
N ASP A 112 -16.93 5.44 -17.73
CA ASP A 112 -18.16 4.64 -17.56
C ASP A 112 -18.46 4.29 -16.08
N ASP A 113 -17.68 4.80 -15.13
CA ASP A 113 -17.78 4.52 -13.68
C ASP A 113 -19.18 4.73 -13.12
N SER A 114 -20.00 5.54 -13.79
CA SER A 114 -21.39 5.76 -13.38
C SER A 114 -22.19 4.46 -13.28
N ASP A 115 -21.91 3.40 -14.05
CA ASP A 115 -22.76 2.22 -14.05
C ASP A 115 -22.33 1.19 -12.98
N VAL A 116 -21.02 0.97 -12.80
CA VAL A 116 -20.52 0.00 -11.79
C VAL A 116 -20.57 0.57 -10.38
N THR A 117 -20.22 1.85 -10.20
CA THR A 117 -20.27 2.49 -8.87
C THR A 117 -21.71 2.67 -8.39
N LYS A 118 -22.66 2.98 -9.29
CA LYS A 118 -24.11 2.99 -8.97
C LYS A 118 -24.58 1.59 -8.57
N LYS A 119 -24.27 0.56 -9.36
CA LYS A 119 -24.64 -0.83 -9.05
C LYS A 119 -24.06 -1.32 -7.72
N LEU A 120 -22.85 -0.88 -7.35
CA LEU A 120 -22.27 -1.23 -6.06
C LEU A 120 -22.90 -0.44 -4.91
N GLY A 121 -23.23 0.84 -5.11
CA GLY A 121 -24.02 1.63 -4.15
C GLY A 121 -25.42 1.03 -3.91
N GLU A 122 -26.02 0.42 -4.93
CA GLU A 122 -27.29 -0.30 -4.82
C GLU A 122 -27.19 -1.62 -4.02
N LEU A 123 -26.00 -2.17 -3.82
CA LEU A 123 -25.76 -3.43 -3.06
C LEU A 123 -25.57 -3.21 -1.55
N THR A 124 -25.98 -2.06 -1.02
CA THR A 124 -25.86 -1.74 0.41
C THR A 124 -26.78 -2.64 1.25
N ILE A 125 -26.22 -3.28 2.29
CA ILE A 125 -26.91 -4.28 3.14
C ILE A 125 -27.94 -3.64 4.08
N ASP A 126 -27.88 -2.32 4.27
CA ASP A 126 -28.84 -1.58 5.09
C ASP A 126 -30.12 -1.29 4.30
N GLU A 127 -31.18 -2.06 4.57
CA GLU A 127 -32.53 -1.84 3.98
C GLU A 127 -33.10 -0.43 4.26
N LYS A 128 -32.52 0.31 5.20
CA LYS A 128 -32.92 1.68 5.56
C LYS A 128 -32.28 2.78 4.70
N SER A 129 -31.29 2.44 3.87
CA SER A 129 -30.63 3.39 2.96
C SER A 129 -30.98 3.13 1.49
N LYS A 130 -32.24 2.82 1.19
CA LYS A 130 -32.75 3.04 -0.17
C LYS A 130 -32.78 4.55 -0.41
N PRO A 131 -32.08 5.07 -1.44
CA PRO A 131 -32.15 6.47 -1.76
C PRO A 131 -33.51 6.72 -2.41
N ASP A 132 -34.49 7.13 -1.61
CA ASP A 132 -35.54 7.99 -2.15
C ASP A 132 -34.83 9.19 -2.76
N ALA A 133 -35.16 9.53 -4.00
CA ALA A 133 -34.54 10.55 -4.85
C ALA A 133 -34.47 11.95 -4.20
N LYS A 134 -33.57 12.10 -3.24
CA LYS A 134 -33.05 13.34 -2.69
C LYS A 134 -31.53 13.25 -2.81
N GLU A 135 -31.12 13.43 -4.05
CA GLU A 135 -29.76 13.77 -4.43
C GLU A 135 -29.24 14.94 -3.55
N ILE A 136 -27.92 14.95 -3.34
CA ILE A 136 -27.12 16.05 -2.79
C ILE A 136 -27.12 16.12 -1.26
N LYS A 137 -26.32 15.26 -0.61
CA LYS A 137 -25.70 15.55 0.71
C LYS A 137 -24.58 14.60 1.14
N ASP A 138 -24.47 13.42 0.52
CA ASP A 138 -23.38 12.46 0.82
C ASP A 138 -22.00 12.90 0.28
N GLU A 139 -21.94 13.94 -0.56
CA GLU A 139 -20.68 14.51 -1.04
C GLU A 139 -20.02 15.47 -0.04
N GLU A 140 -20.72 15.92 1.00
CA GLU A 140 -20.21 16.95 1.92
C GLU A 140 -19.45 16.36 3.13
N SER A 141 -19.67 15.08 3.47
CA SER A 141 -19.01 14.45 4.62
C SER A 141 -17.64 13.86 4.24
N PRO A 142 -16.60 14.07 5.09
CA PRO A 142 -15.28 13.52 4.84
C PRO A 142 -15.31 11.99 4.84
N LEU A 143 -14.45 11.35 4.05
CA LEU A 143 -14.40 9.89 3.91
C LEU A 143 -14.29 9.15 5.25
N ILE A 144 -13.62 9.74 6.24
CA ILE A 144 -13.48 9.19 7.60
C ILE A 144 -14.82 8.89 8.30
N GLU A 145 -15.89 9.62 7.98
CA GLU A 145 -17.23 9.42 8.56
C GLU A 145 -18.00 8.29 7.88
N ARG A 146 -17.60 7.89 6.66
CA ARG A 146 -18.30 6.94 5.80
C ARG A 146 -17.43 5.77 5.35
N LEU A 147 -16.50 5.32 6.20
CA LEU A 147 -15.62 4.18 5.91
C LEU A 147 -16.35 2.87 5.57
N ASN A 148 -17.61 2.73 6.00
CA ASN A 148 -18.44 1.56 5.72
C ASN A 148 -19.09 1.59 4.33
N GLN A 149 -19.00 2.70 3.60
CA GLN A 149 -19.60 2.89 2.28
C GLN A 149 -18.50 3.01 1.23
N TYR A 150 -18.65 2.28 0.12
CA TYR A 150 -17.72 2.39 -0.99
C TYR A 150 -17.88 3.76 -1.66
N PRO A 151 -16.80 4.54 -1.83
CA PRO A 151 -16.94 5.89 -2.35
C PRO A 151 -17.02 5.86 -3.88
N SER A 152 -18.18 6.24 -4.44
CA SER A 152 -18.50 6.13 -5.87
C SER A 152 -17.87 7.23 -6.74
N ASN A 153 -17.35 8.31 -6.15
CA ASN A 153 -16.97 9.54 -6.85
C ASN A 153 -15.66 10.17 -6.33
N LEU A 154 -14.68 9.36 -5.88
CA LEU A 154 -13.37 9.90 -5.48
C LEU A 154 -12.61 10.44 -6.68
N THR A 155 -12.74 11.75 -6.92
CA THR A 155 -11.87 12.45 -7.84
C THR A 155 -10.48 12.61 -7.21
N MET A 156 -9.44 12.14 -7.88
CA MET A 156 -8.04 12.23 -7.41
C MET A 156 -7.57 13.68 -7.15
N ASN A 157 -8.28 14.67 -7.69
CA ASN A 157 -7.88 16.07 -7.62
C ASN A 157 -8.21 16.73 -6.27
N ASN A 158 -9.19 16.24 -5.51
CA ASN A 158 -9.48 16.75 -4.17
C ASN A 158 -10.36 15.79 -3.34
N PRO A 159 -9.85 14.61 -2.91
CA PRO A 159 -10.61 13.74 -2.03
C PRO A 159 -10.70 14.39 -0.63
N GLN A 160 -11.88 14.79 -0.19
CA GLN A 160 -12.13 15.25 1.18
C GLN A 160 -12.04 14.05 2.14
N LEU A 161 -10.82 13.70 2.57
CA LEU A 161 -10.55 12.51 3.39
C LEU A 161 -10.95 12.71 4.86
N VAL A 162 -10.61 13.87 5.41
CA VAL A 162 -10.81 14.27 6.79
C VAL A 162 -11.13 15.76 6.83
N ASN A 163 -11.83 16.22 7.86
CA ASN A 163 -12.00 17.65 8.09
C ASN A 163 -10.67 18.23 8.60
N PHE A 164 -10.13 19.20 7.86
CA PHE A 164 -8.87 19.87 8.20
C PHE A 164 -9.06 21.40 8.14
N PRO A 165 -8.72 22.14 9.21
CA PRO A 165 -8.18 21.66 10.48
C PRO A 165 -9.22 20.86 11.30
N PRO A 166 -8.77 19.93 12.17
CA PRO A 166 -9.67 19.11 12.96
C PRO A 166 -10.49 19.96 13.94
N GLU A 167 -11.75 19.60 14.15
CA GLU A 167 -12.59 20.25 15.16
C GLU A 167 -12.08 19.96 16.57
N PHE A 168 -12.02 20.99 17.41
CA PHE A 168 -11.59 20.83 18.80
C PHE A 168 -12.68 20.15 19.61
N THR A 169 -12.40 18.96 20.11
CA THR A 169 -13.26 18.23 21.04
C THR A 169 -12.68 18.26 22.46
N PRO A 170 -13.51 18.40 23.51
CA PRO A 170 -13.03 18.38 24.88
C PRO A 170 -12.51 16.99 25.23
N ILE A 171 -11.21 16.89 25.53
CA ILE A 171 -10.60 15.66 26.00
C ILE A 171 -10.87 15.54 27.50
N PRO A 172 -11.39 14.40 28.02
CA PRO A 172 -11.54 14.23 29.46
C PRO A 172 -10.15 14.30 30.11
N ALA A 173 -9.93 15.33 30.91
CA ALA A 173 -8.71 15.44 31.70
C ALA A 173 -8.62 14.26 32.68
N LYS A 174 -7.40 13.79 32.93
CA LYS A 174 -7.13 12.79 33.98
C LYS A 174 -7.90 13.19 35.26
N PRO A 175 -8.70 12.29 35.86
CA PRO A 175 -9.47 12.63 37.05
C PRO A 175 -8.54 13.08 38.17
N LEU A 176 -8.96 14.12 38.87
CA LEU A 176 -8.21 14.69 39.99
C LEU A 176 -8.14 13.64 41.11
N PHE A 177 -6.93 13.18 41.43
CA PHE A 177 -6.69 12.25 42.54
C PHE A 177 -5.87 12.98 43.60
N PHE A 178 -6.45 13.15 44.79
CA PHE A 178 -5.75 13.73 45.93
C PHE A 178 -5.08 12.61 46.73
N ASP A 179 -3.78 12.73 46.97
CA ASP A 179 -3.08 11.86 47.91
C ASP A 179 -3.38 12.32 49.35
N ILE A 180 -4.45 11.76 49.92
CA ILE A 180 -4.88 12.05 51.29
C ILE A 180 -3.96 11.43 52.35
N ALA A 181 -3.09 10.48 51.98
CA ALA A 181 -2.22 9.81 52.95
C ALA A 181 -1.19 10.78 53.54
N PHE A 182 -0.79 11.79 52.78
CA PHE A 182 0.12 12.84 53.26
C PHE A 182 -0.45 13.66 54.42
N ASN A 183 -1.79 13.85 54.46
CA ASN A 183 -2.44 14.57 55.56
C ASN A 183 -2.35 13.83 56.91
N HIS A 184 -2.00 12.55 56.89
CA HIS A 184 -1.87 11.71 58.08
C HIS A 184 -0.42 11.48 58.50
N VAL A 185 0.55 12.16 57.87
CA VAL A 185 1.94 12.14 58.29
C VAL A 185 2.13 13.12 59.46
N ASP A 186 1.83 12.62 60.65
CA ASP A 186 2.08 13.34 61.90
C ASP A 186 3.35 12.85 62.59
N PHE A 187 4.03 13.78 63.26
CA PHE A 187 5.16 13.45 64.11
C PHE A 187 4.70 12.64 65.34
N PRO A 188 5.47 11.62 65.78
CA PRO A 188 5.13 10.87 66.98
C PRO A 188 5.14 11.81 68.20
N SER A 189 4.16 11.67 69.08
CA SER A 189 4.04 12.46 70.32
C SER A 189 5.25 12.35 71.26
N SER A 190 6.12 11.35 71.06
CA SER A 190 7.38 11.18 71.80
C SER A 190 8.46 12.21 71.46
N LEU A 191 8.26 13.06 70.45
CA LEU A 191 9.18 14.15 70.10
C LEU A 191 9.29 15.21 71.20
N SER A 192 8.20 15.55 71.89
CA SER A 192 8.21 16.49 73.01
C SER A 192 9.01 15.96 74.20
N GLN A 193 8.93 14.65 74.44
CA GLN A 193 9.68 13.95 75.49
C GLN A 193 11.18 13.88 75.18
N ARG A 194 11.57 13.74 73.90
CA ARG A 194 12.98 13.74 73.47
C ARG A 194 13.58 15.13 73.30
N ALA A 195 12.77 16.15 73.01
CA ALA A 195 13.20 17.55 72.84
C ALA A 195 13.53 18.29 74.15
N GLY A 196 13.51 17.60 75.31
CA GLY A 196 14.07 18.12 76.56
C GLY A 196 13.30 19.27 77.22
N ARG A 197 12.08 19.61 76.78
CA ARG A 197 11.24 20.60 77.47
C ARG A 197 10.34 19.92 78.49
N LYS A 198 10.69 20.07 79.78
CA LYS A 198 9.81 19.75 80.90
C LYS A 198 8.59 20.67 80.87
N GLN A 199 7.40 20.07 80.93
CA GLN A 199 6.14 20.77 81.10
C GLN A 199 6.03 21.20 82.56
N ASP A 200 6.33 22.47 82.84
CA ASP A 200 6.07 23.07 84.15
C ASP A 200 5.57 24.50 83.96
N GLY A 201 4.47 24.82 84.63
CA GLY A 201 4.14 26.20 85.00
C GLY A 201 3.13 26.91 84.11
N SER A 202 1.87 26.86 84.54
CA SER A 202 0.89 27.93 84.33
C SER A 202 1.52 29.32 84.54
N GLY A 203 1.58 30.12 83.48
CA GLY A 203 2.14 31.48 83.53
C GLY A 203 1.54 32.36 82.44
N ARG A 204 0.36 32.91 82.73
CA ARG A 204 -0.27 34.03 82.01
C ARG A 204 0.55 35.32 82.27
N PHE A 205 0.49 36.27 81.34
CA PHE A 205 1.15 37.60 81.29
C PHE A 205 2.60 37.59 80.78
N GLY A 206 3.06 38.45 79.88
CA GLY A 206 2.55 39.68 79.28
C GLY A 206 3.61 40.18 78.27
N GLY A 207 3.20 40.99 77.30
CA GLY A 207 3.91 41.20 76.03
C GLY A 207 5.32 41.80 76.07
N PHE A 208 6.12 41.41 75.08
CA PHE A 208 7.40 42.03 74.69
C PHE A 208 7.71 41.81 73.18
N PHE A 209 6.79 42.18 72.27
CA PHE A 209 7.03 42.19 70.82
C PHE A 209 6.57 43.49 70.13
N GLY A 210 6.77 44.64 70.79
CA GLY A 210 6.29 45.93 70.30
C GLY A 210 7.37 46.94 69.83
N SER A 211 8.67 46.60 69.83
CA SER A 211 9.70 47.63 69.62
C SER A 211 11.02 47.11 69.03
N LEU A 212 10.99 46.47 67.85
CA LEU A 212 12.27 46.13 67.20
C LEU A 212 12.29 46.11 65.68
N TRP A 213 11.46 46.90 64.99
CA TRP A 213 11.67 47.18 63.56
C TRP A 213 11.18 48.58 63.17
N GLY A 214 12.12 49.50 62.93
CA GLY A 214 11.88 50.65 62.05
C GLY A 214 12.13 52.05 62.63
N ALA A 215 13.38 52.39 62.98
CA ALA A 215 13.84 53.78 63.01
C ALA A 215 14.75 54.03 61.80
N LYS A 216 14.39 55.03 61.00
CA LYS A 216 14.95 55.43 59.70
C LYS A 216 16.21 56.30 59.85
N LYS A 217 16.97 56.36 58.74
CA LYS A 217 17.82 57.46 58.23
C LYS A 217 18.97 57.95 59.10
#